data_AF-A0A938RUN4-F1
#
_entry.id   AF-A0A938RUN4-F1
#
_cell.length_a   1.000
_cell.length_b   1.000
_cell.length_c   1.000
_cell.angle_alpha   90.00
_cell.angle_beta   90.00
_cell.angle_gamma   90.00
#
_symmetry.space_group_name_H-M   'P 1'
#
loop_
_entity.id
_entity.type
_entity.pdbx_description
1 polymer ?
#
loop_
_entity_poly.entity_id
_entity_poly.type
_entity_poly.pdbx_seq_one_letter_code
_entity_poly.pdbx_strand_id
1 'polypeptide(L)'
;MHTFRMAAALAAISLALWARPAAAAVPGALSVQAVLQSQGGAAVPDGEYIVAFALYSQQAGGSALWKEGPTIVKTSGGVFAAEVGLQTPIPASAVGGSAELWFGVAVGLDPELPRRRVLSTPFALRSGSAEGLDCSGCVLPVHLDPKVLAGYAKVSDLGGFVQKPELAEYAKNSSLHKVAQSGQYGDLAGAPKLADVATTGSIKDLVDLPVLAKVGSACGSGLLVQGIAADGSLQCTAGLAKGGSIDGDLAVSGKLVVGKSLALGSAAIEGGHFAAVALKDAPCDGGSAGQVVLDAASKRLHFCDGSAWLKLSACAGACKKPAAVACGQPITDDCGDVGACSGQGSACASGLACSNGQCVALGASADNAAPTCKDLIAAKPSTKSGYYWVDPDGKGGANPLQAWCDMTTDGGGWTVATFQANAGVVGDAASFKTFCDAKGLTLAGRETTNPKAWSAQKRALWESNHPLKQAGWPNGGPFLAMPMVKKDGAGAPPLSIFDGKAVTLPANLTGDACDTKNSEVFCGYWYNAGWSDANLDQAPDPEDWGAANQNNSSWYSCIFR
;
A
#
# COMPACT_ATOMS: atom_id res chain seq x y z
N MET A 1 -27.42 -47.40 10.43
CA MET A 1 -28.03 -46.09 10.10
C MET A 1 -26.93 -45.03 10.03
N HIS A 2 -26.26 -44.85 8.89
CA HIS A 2 -25.04 -44.01 8.79
C HIS A 2 -25.03 -43.07 7.56
N THR A 3 -26.19 -42.62 7.09
CA THR A 3 -26.34 -41.89 5.80
C THR A 3 -26.87 -40.45 5.93
N PHE A 4 -26.98 -39.90 7.15
CA PHE A 4 -27.75 -38.66 7.40
C PHE A 4 -26.99 -37.48 8.04
N ARG A 5 -25.66 -37.52 8.15
CA ARG A 5 -24.86 -36.41 8.75
C ARG A 5 -23.89 -35.68 7.82
N MET A 6 -23.63 -36.16 6.60
CA MET A 6 -22.76 -35.45 5.64
C MET A 6 -23.44 -34.34 4.83
N ALA A 7 -24.78 -34.34 4.73
CA ALA A 7 -25.51 -33.35 3.92
C ALA A 7 -25.48 -31.93 4.51
N ALA A 8 -25.33 -31.77 5.83
CA ALA A 8 -25.39 -30.47 6.50
C ALA A 8 -24.14 -29.61 6.29
N ALA A 9 -22.96 -30.22 6.12
CA ALA A 9 -21.69 -29.50 6.04
C ALA A 9 -21.51 -28.68 4.74
N LEU A 10 -22.12 -29.12 3.64
CA LEU A 10 -22.04 -28.46 2.34
C LEU A 10 -23.01 -27.29 2.17
N ALA A 11 -24.03 -27.17 3.03
CA ALA A 11 -25.00 -26.08 3.00
C ALA A 11 -24.59 -24.83 3.80
N ALA A 12 -23.65 -24.96 4.75
CA ALA A 12 -23.17 -23.84 5.57
C ALA A 12 -22.06 -23.03 4.87
N ILE A 13 -21.24 -23.68 4.04
CA ILE A 13 -20.07 -23.07 3.38
C ILE A 13 -20.49 -22.13 2.23
N SER A 14 -21.70 -22.29 1.69
CA SER A 14 -22.25 -21.44 0.61
C SER A 14 -22.88 -20.13 1.07
N LEU A 15 -23.08 -19.89 2.37
CA LEU A 15 -23.64 -18.62 2.89
C LEU A 15 -22.58 -17.62 3.37
N ALA A 16 -21.30 -18.02 3.49
CA ALA A 16 -20.24 -17.16 4.02
C ALA A 16 -19.66 -16.16 2.99
N LEU A 17 -19.89 -16.39 1.69
CA LEU A 17 -19.67 -15.37 0.66
C LEU A 17 -20.98 -14.62 0.45
N TRP A 18 -21.07 -13.39 0.99
CA TRP A 18 -21.86 -12.21 0.52
C TRP A 18 -22.01 -11.13 1.60
N ALA A 19 -21.02 -10.99 2.51
CA ALA A 19 -20.87 -9.80 3.35
C ALA A 19 -20.51 -8.58 2.49
N ARG A 20 -21.52 -7.99 1.83
CA ARG A 20 -21.39 -6.72 1.11
C ARG A 20 -21.00 -5.63 2.11
N PRO A 21 -20.15 -4.65 1.73
CA PRO A 21 -19.96 -3.48 2.57
C PRO A 21 -21.31 -2.79 2.78
N ALA A 22 -21.62 -2.46 4.03
CA ALA A 22 -22.80 -1.67 4.37
C ALA A 22 -22.59 -0.22 3.92
N ALA A 23 -22.82 0.04 2.62
CA ALA A 23 -22.96 1.39 2.12
C ALA A 23 -24.06 2.07 2.93
N ALA A 24 -23.77 3.24 3.51
CA ALA A 24 -24.76 4.01 4.25
C ALA A 24 -25.92 4.35 3.30
N ALA A 25 -27.09 3.76 3.54
CA ALA A 25 -28.27 4.02 2.73
C ALA A 25 -28.63 5.49 2.84
N VAL A 26 -28.94 6.13 1.70
CA VAL A 26 -29.49 7.49 1.71
C VAL A 26 -30.78 7.46 2.55
N PRO A 27 -30.92 8.29 3.59
CA PRO A 27 -32.09 8.23 4.46
C PRO A 27 -33.38 8.40 3.66
N GLY A 28 -34.30 7.45 3.81
CA GLY A 28 -35.63 7.49 3.18
C GLY A 28 -36.58 8.47 3.86
N ALA A 29 -36.09 9.64 4.27
CA ALA A 29 -36.80 10.63 5.07
C ALA A 29 -36.57 12.05 4.54
N LEU A 30 -37.53 12.93 4.77
CA LEU A 30 -37.52 14.33 4.35
C LEU A 30 -38.02 15.27 5.45
N SER A 31 -37.49 16.50 5.48
CA SER A 31 -37.93 17.54 6.39
C SER A 31 -39.11 18.33 5.81
N VAL A 32 -40.26 18.30 6.46
CA VAL A 32 -41.43 19.14 6.14
C VAL A 32 -41.44 20.36 7.05
N GLN A 33 -41.73 21.52 6.48
CA GLN A 33 -42.12 22.73 7.22
C GLN A 33 -43.42 23.27 6.62
N ALA A 34 -44.40 23.58 7.46
CA ALA A 34 -45.70 24.07 7.02
C ALA A 34 -46.38 24.95 8.09
N VAL A 35 -47.38 25.72 7.67
CA VAL A 35 -48.24 26.50 8.55
C VAL A 35 -49.64 25.89 8.55
N LEU A 36 -50.16 25.57 9.73
CA LEU A 36 -51.55 25.18 9.92
C LEU A 36 -52.40 26.43 10.18
N GLN A 37 -53.49 26.56 9.43
CA GLN A 37 -54.43 27.67 9.51
C GLN A 37 -55.84 27.15 9.75
N SER A 38 -56.60 27.87 10.57
CA SER A 38 -58.05 27.70 10.70
C SER A 38 -58.79 28.05 9.41
N GLN A 39 -60.07 27.69 9.29
CA GLN A 39 -60.91 28.06 8.14
C GLN A 39 -61.04 29.59 7.95
N GLY A 40 -60.78 30.39 8.99
CA GLY A 40 -60.71 31.87 8.91
C GLY A 40 -59.36 32.43 8.45
N GLY A 41 -58.40 31.59 8.05
CA GLY A 41 -57.06 32.01 7.62
C GLY A 41 -56.10 32.39 8.75
N ALA A 42 -56.59 32.61 9.98
CA ALA A 42 -55.76 32.77 11.16
C ALA A 42 -54.99 31.47 11.46
N ALA A 43 -53.72 31.60 11.88
CA ALA A 43 -52.90 30.50 12.36
C ALA A 43 -53.60 29.71 13.47
N VAL A 44 -53.38 28.39 13.53
CA VAL A 44 -53.86 27.59 14.67
C VAL A 44 -53.07 27.95 15.95
N PRO A 45 -53.66 27.79 17.14
CA PRO A 45 -52.95 27.96 18.41
C PRO A 45 -51.67 27.12 18.53
N ASP A 46 -50.77 27.56 19.41
CA ASP A 46 -49.57 26.82 19.80
C ASP A 46 -49.96 25.60 20.63
N GLY A 47 -49.59 24.39 20.18
CA GLY A 47 -50.03 23.15 20.80
C GLY A 47 -49.52 21.88 20.10
N GLU A 48 -50.00 20.72 20.56
CA GLU A 48 -49.73 19.42 19.96
C GLU A 48 -50.90 19.01 19.03
N TYR A 49 -50.58 18.70 17.78
CA TYR A 49 -51.53 18.31 16.75
C TYR A 49 -51.18 16.92 16.21
N ILE A 50 -52.17 16.03 16.10
CA ILE A 50 -52.00 14.73 15.46
C ILE A 50 -52.14 14.91 13.95
N VAL A 51 -51.14 14.47 13.18
CA VAL A 51 -51.06 14.63 11.73
C VAL A 51 -50.69 13.30 11.07
N ALA A 52 -51.26 13.03 9.90
CA ALA A 52 -50.86 11.92 9.03
C ALA A 52 -50.38 12.45 7.68
N PHE A 53 -49.35 11.82 7.13
CA PHE A 53 -48.67 12.22 5.90
C PHE A 53 -48.83 11.13 4.82
N ALA A 54 -48.95 11.55 3.56
CA ALA A 54 -49.09 10.63 2.44
C ALA A 54 -48.48 11.19 1.14
N LEU A 55 -47.99 10.30 0.29
CA LEU A 55 -47.51 10.61 -1.07
C LEU A 55 -48.42 9.95 -2.10
N TYR A 56 -48.73 10.68 -3.17
CA TYR A 56 -49.62 10.25 -4.25
C TYR A 56 -49.03 10.64 -5.62
N SER A 57 -49.36 9.87 -6.66
CA SER A 57 -49.07 10.22 -8.06
C SER A 57 -50.09 11.19 -8.69
N GLN A 58 -51.10 11.62 -7.93
CA GLN A 58 -52.26 12.38 -8.43
C GLN A 58 -52.73 13.44 -7.43
N GLN A 59 -53.17 14.60 -7.93
CA GLN A 59 -53.66 15.73 -7.11
C GLN A 59 -54.90 15.39 -6.26
N ALA A 60 -55.78 14.53 -6.76
CA ALA A 60 -56.98 14.07 -6.08
C ALA A 60 -57.29 12.62 -6.48
N GLY A 61 -57.96 11.87 -5.61
CA GLY A 61 -58.19 10.43 -5.83
C GLY A 61 -56.91 9.60 -5.72
N GLY A 62 -56.93 8.40 -6.30
CA GLY A 62 -55.82 7.44 -6.29
C GLY A 62 -55.53 6.81 -4.93
N SER A 63 -54.78 5.70 -4.94
CA SER A 63 -54.13 5.15 -3.75
C SER A 63 -52.86 5.95 -3.42
N ALA A 64 -52.48 5.96 -2.15
CA ALA A 64 -51.18 6.51 -1.76
C ALA A 64 -50.05 5.56 -2.17
N LEU A 65 -48.97 6.12 -2.70
CA LEU A 65 -47.69 5.44 -2.95
C LEU A 65 -46.98 5.09 -1.64
N TRP A 66 -47.20 5.91 -0.60
CA TRP A 66 -46.59 5.79 0.72
C TRP A 66 -47.40 6.58 1.77
N LYS A 67 -47.38 6.16 3.04
CA LYS A 67 -48.03 6.84 4.19
C LYS A 67 -47.23 6.68 5.48
N GLU A 68 -47.34 7.68 6.37
CA GLU A 68 -46.83 7.63 7.75
C GLU A 68 -47.75 8.41 8.70
N GLY A 69 -47.72 8.03 9.98
CA GLY A 69 -48.56 8.57 11.05
C GLY A 69 -49.67 7.61 11.49
N PRO A 70 -50.49 7.99 12.48
CA PRO A 70 -50.55 9.30 13.12
C PRO A 70 -49.27 9.69 13.88
N THR A 71 -48.80 10.91 13.65
CA THR A 71 -47.59 11.52 14.24
C THR A 71 -47.97 12.79 14.97
N ILE A 72 -47.40 13.06 16.15
CA ILE A 72 -47.63 14.31 16.89
C ILE A 72 -46.65 15.37 16.40
N VAL A 73 -47.15 16.52 15.94
CA VAL A 73 -46.36 17.71 15.61
C VAL A 73 -46.66 18.83 16.59
N LYS A 74 -45.70 19.74 16.80
CA LYS A 74 -45.86 20.92 17.66
C LYS A 74 -45.94 22.18 16.80
N THR A 75 -46.95 22.99 17.03
CA THR A 75 -47.11 24.30 16.39
C THR A 75 -46.54 25.41 17.26
N SER A 76 -45.88 26.40 16.64
CA SER A 76 -45.73 27.72 17.24
C SER A 76 -45.95 28.82 16.20
N GLY A 77 -46.82 29.78 16.50
CA GLY A 77 -47.38 30.71 15.52
C GLY A 77 -48.14 29.98 14.39
N GLY A 78 -48.67 28.79 14.68
CA GLY A 78 -49.22 27.85 13.69
C GLY A 78 -48.20 27.16 12.77
N VAL A 79 -46.90 27.49 12.86
CA VAL A 79 -45.83 26.84 12.10
C VAL A 79 -45.45 25.53 12.78
N PHE A 80 -45.30 24.44 12.01
CA PHE A 80 -44.69 23.20 12.48
C PHE A 80 -43.57 22.74 11.54
N ALA A 81 -42.63 21.97 12.12
CA ALA A 81 -41.64 21.20 11.38
C ALA A 81 -41.78 19.71 11.75
N ALA A 82 -41.56 18.81 10.80
CA ALA A 82 -41.62 17.37 11.01
C ALA A 82 -40.59 16.65 10.11
N GLU A 83 -39.96 15.61 10.64
CA GLU A 83 -39.15 14.68 9.85
C GLU A 83 -40.02 13.47 9.50
N VAL A 84 -40.16 13.22 8.20
CA VAL A 84 -41.21 12.38 7.61
C VAL A 84 -40.55 11.28 6.79
N GLY A 85 -40.82 10.01 7.11
CA GLY A 85 -40.11 8.84 6.60
C GLY A 85 -39.10 8.22 7.59
N LEU A 86 -39.11 8.62 8.86
CA LEU A 86 -38.27 8.02 9.90
C LEU A 86 -38.90 6.78 10.55
N GLN A 87 -40.22 6.61 10.49
CA GLN A 87 -40.92 5.43 11.02
C GLN A 87 -41.26 4.43 9.90
N THR A 88 -41.69 4.95 8.76
CA THR A 88 -41.93 4.19 7.52
C THR A 88 -41.02 4.77 6.43
N PRO A 89 -39.81 4.23 6.17
CA PRO A 89 -38.93 4.77 5.14
C PRO A 89 -39.61 4.91 3.78
N ILE A 90 -39.46 6.09 3.16
CA ILE A 90 -40.01 6.40 1.84
C ILE A 90 -39.22 5.57 0.80
N PRO A 91 -39.84 4.63 0.08
CA PRO A 91 -39.15 3.83 -0.91
C PRO A 91 -38.86 4.65 -2.16
N ALA A 92 -37.70 4.46 -2.79
CA ALA A 92 -37.31 5.19 -4.01
C ALA A 92 -38.35 5.07 -5.15
N SER A 93 -39.06 3.94 -5.22
CA SER A 93 -40.15 3.71 -6.18
C SER A 93 -41.37 4.63 -5.98
N ALA A 94 -41.59 5.18 -4.78
CA ALA A 94 -42.64 6.18 -4.54
C ALA A 94 -42.23 7.59 -4.98
N VAL A 95 -40.98 7.80 -5.39
CA VAL A 95 -40.44 9.11 -5.83
C VAL A 95 -40.13 9.10 -7.34
N GLY A 96 -39.33 8.13 -7.81
CA GLY A 96 -38.98 8.03 -9.25
C GLY A 96 -40.03 7.33 -10.11
N GLY A 97 -40.94 6.55 -9.51
CA GLY A 97 -41.95 5.76 -10.23
C GLY A 97 -43.17 6.55 -10.71
N SER A 98 -43.15 7.89 -10.75
CA SER A 98 -44.33 8.70 -11.08
C SER A 98 -43.97 10.05 -11.71
N ALA A 99 -44.67 10.40 -12.80
CA ALA A 99 -44.45 11.65 -13.54
C ALA A 99 -44.86 12.92 -12.76
N GLU A 100 -45.66 12.77 -11.70
CA GLU A 100 -45.92 13.80 -10.69
C GLU A 100 -45.89 13.18 -9.29
N LEU A 101 -45.55 13.99 -8.30
CA LEU A 101 -45.59 13.61 -6.89
C LEU A 101 -46.36 14.67 -6.08
N TRP A 102 -47.32 14.23 -5.27
CA TRP A 102 -48.25 15.06 -4.53
C TRP A 102 -48.25 14.67 -3.05
N PHE A 103 -48.01 15.65 -2.18
CA PHE A 103 -47.97 15.48 -0.73
C PHE A 103 -49.33 15.82 -0.10
N GLY A 104 -49.92 14.85 0.59
CA GLY A 104 -51.17 14.98 1.34
C GLY A 104 -50.91 15.05 2.84
N VAL A 105 -51.74 15.83 3.54
CA VAL A 105 -51.70 16.04 4.99
C VAL A 105 -53.12 15.96 5.54
N ALA A 106 -53.36 15.10 6.53
CA ALA A 106 -54.61 15.04 7.28
C ALA A 106 -54.33 15.38 8.77
N VAL A 107 -55.26 16.09 9.41
CA VAL A 107 -55.11 16.54 10.81
C VAL A 107 -56.22 15.92 11.65
N GLY A 108 -55.86 15.20 12.72
CA GLY A 108 -56.81 14.51 13.59
C GLY A 108 -57.71 13.53 12.84
N LEU A 109 -59.00 13.88 12.74
CA LEU A 109 -60.04 13.13 12.01
C LEU A 109 -60.64 13.94 10.84
N ASP A 110 -60.08 15.12 10.54
CA ASP A 110 -60.56 15.96 9.45
C ASP A 110 -60.20 15.36 8.06
N PRO A 111 -60.97 15.68 7.00
CA PRO A 111 -60.63 15.29 5.63
C PRO A 111 -59.21 15.72 5.21
N GLU A 112 -58.55 14.92 4.38
CA GLU A 112 -57.23 15.22 3.83
C GLU A 112 -57.22 16.60 3.15
N LEU A 113 -56.29 17.47 3.56
CA LEU A 113 -56.16 18.83 3.04
C LEU A 113 -55.74 18.80 1.56
N PRO A 114 -56.09 19.84 0.77
CA PRO A 114 -55.72 19.93 -0.65
C PRO A 114 -54.22 19.69 -0.88
N ARG A 115 -53.92 18.62 -1.62
CA ARG A 115 -52.54 18.12 -1.81
C ARG A 115 -51.66 19.15 -2.50
N ARG A 116 -50.40 19.24 -2.08
CA ARG A 116 -49.40 20.14 -2.66
C ARG A 116 -48.44 19.35 -3.54
N ARG A 117 -48.18 19.85 -4.76
CA ARG A 117 -47.23 19.24 -5.70
C ARG A 117 -45.81 19.36 -5.13
N VAL A 118 -45.09 18.25 -5.08
CA VAL A 118 -43.67 18.22 -4.69
C VAL A 118 -42.83 18.66 -5.90
N LEU A 119 -41.81 19.47 -5.66
CA LEU A 119 -40.90 19.97 -6.69
C LEU A 119 -39.45 19.79 -6.25
N SER A 120 -38.58 19.39 -7.18
CA SER A 120 -37.13 19.25 -6.92
C SER A 120 -36.48 20.60 -6.67
N THR A 121 -35.50 20.64 -5.75
CA THR A 121 -34.64 21.82 -5.60
C THR A 121 -33.73 21.99 -6.84
N PRO A 122 -33.25 23.21 -7.15
CA PRO A 122 -32.45 23.44 -8.38
C PRO A 122 -31.18 22.59 -8.49
N PHE A 123 -30.58 22.19 -7.36
CA PHE A 123 -29.42 21.29 -7.35
C PHE A 123 -29.83 19.82 -7.49
N ALA A 124 -30.96 19.42 -6.90
CA ALA A 124 -31.52 18.06 -7.04
C ALA A 124 -31.97 17.75 -8.48
N LEU A 125 -32.31 18.75 -9.30
CA LEU A 125 -32.58 18.53 -10.74
C LEU A 125 -31.43 17.83 -11.48
N ARG A 126 -30.18 17.90 -10.98
CA ARG A 126 -29.04 17.16 -11.55
C ARG A 126 -29.11 15.64 -11.31
N SER A 127 -29.85 15.14 -10.32
CA SER A 127 -29.98 13.68 -10.11
C SER A 127 -30.86 13.00 -11.14
N GLY A 128 -31.75 13.73 -11.83
CA GLY A 128 -32.53 13.21 -12.96
C GLY A 128 -31.63 12.76 -14.13
N SER A 129 -30.40 13.26 -14.23
CA SER A 129 -29.40 12.76 -15.18
C SER A 129 -28.88 11.36 -14.85
N ALA A 130 -29.09 10.85 -13.62
CA ALA A 130 -28.76 9.48 -13.23
C ALA A 130 -29.91 8.49 -13.51
N GLU A 131 -31.16 8.97 -13.42
CA GLU A 131 -32.39 8.19 -13.65
C GLU A 131 -32.56 7.76 -15.12
N GLY A 132 -31.91 8.46 -16.05
CA GLY A 132 -31.85 8.11 -17.47
C GLY A 132 -30.79 7.07 -17.87
N LEU A 133 -30.01 6.49 -16.94
CA LEU A 133 -29.01 5.45 -17.27
C LEU A 133 -29.62 4.05 -17.38
N ASP A 134 -30.50 3.84 -18.36
CA ASP A 134 -31.04 2.51 -18.71
C ASP A 134 -30.05 1.67 -19.56
N CYS A 135 -28.77 1.60 -19.14
CA CYS A 135 -27.85 0.60 -19.68
C CYS A 135 -26.69 0.23 -18.74
N SER A 136 -26.42 -1.07 -18.63
CA SER A 136 -25.27 -1.68 -17.94
C SER A 136 -23.96 -1.44 -18.71
N GLY A 137 -23.54 -0.17 -18.73
CA GLY A 137 -22.36 0.31 -19.47
C GLY A 137 -22.34 1.83 -19.68
N CYS A 138 -23.42 2.54 -19.35
CA CYS A 138 -23.62 3.96 -19.68
C CYS A 138 -22.74 4.95 -18.87
N VAL A 139 -21.99 4.49 -17.87
CA VAL A 139 -21.02 5.30 -17.13
C VAL A 139 -19.70 5.35 -17.91
N LEU A 140 -19.60 6.28 -18.88
CA LEU A 140 -18.36 6.50 -19.62
C LEU A 140 -17.23 7.03 -18.71
N PRO A 141 -15.94 6.78 -19.01
CA PRO A 141 -14.82 7.18 -18.15
C PRO A 141 -14.72 8.67 -17.81
N VAL A 142 -15.33 9.55 -18.61
CA VAL A 142 -15.41 11.01 -18.35
C VAL A 142 -16.32 11.37 -17.17
N HIS A 143 -17.14 10.44 -16.67
CA HIS A 143 -18.01 10.62 -15.50
C HIS A 143 -17.40 10.07 -14.19
N LEU A 144 -16.15 9.59 -14.22
CA LEU A 144 -15.46 9.00 -13.08
C LEU A 144 -14.16 9.76 -12.79
N ASP A 145 -13.83 9.99 -11.51
CA ASP A 145 -12.62 10.73 -11.14
C ASP A 145 -11.35 9.91 -11.45
N PRO A 146 -10.40 10.43 -12.26
CA PRO A 146 -9.20 9.69 -12.65
C PRO A 146 -8.29 9.27 -11.49
N LYS A 147 -8.33 9.95 -10.34
CA LYS A 147 -7.52 9.60 -9.16
C LYS A 147 -8.08 8.37 -8.45
N VAL A 148 -9.40 8.19 -8.45
CA VAL A 148 -10.07 7.02 -7.85
C VAL A 148 -9.79 5.75 -8.68
N LEU A 149 -9.75 5.90 -10.01
CA LEU A 149 -9.45 4.79 -10.94
C LEU A 149 -7.97 4.38 -10.98
N ALA A 150 -7.05 5.14 -10.37
CA ALA A 150 -5.62 4.84 -10.41
C ALA A 150 -5.20 3.63 -9.54
N GLY A 151 -6.02 3.24 -8.57
CA GLY A 151 -5.71 2.17 -7.61
C GLY A 151 -6.29 0.78 -7.93
N TYR A 152 -7.05 0.63 -9.02
CA TYR A 152 -7.75 -0.61 -9.37
C TYR A 152 -7.31 -1.13 -10.74
N ALA A 153 -7.17 -2.46 -10.87
CA ALA A 153 -6.96 -3.09 -12.17
C ALA A 153 -8.14 -2.77 -13.10
N LYS A 154 -7.85 -2.33 -14.33
CA LYS A 154 -8.88 -1.91 -15.28
C LYS A 154 -9.52 -3.14 -15.93
N VAL A 155 -10.72 -2.97 -16.46
CA VAL A 155 -11.41 -4.03 -17.23
C VAL A 155 -10.61 -4.42 -18.49
N SER A 156 -9.79 -3.51 -19.04
CA SER A 156 -8.80 -3.81 -20.09
C SER A 156 -7.81 -4.90 -19.68
N ASP A 157 -7.41 -4.91 -18.41
CA ASP A 157 -6.34 -5.73 -17.88
C ASP A 157 -6.84 -7.16 -17.57
N LEU A 158 -8.17 -7.32 -17.52
CA LEU A 158 -8.90 -8.60 -17.45
C LEU A 158 -9.50 -9.03 -18.80
N GLY A 159 -9.34 -8.24 -19.86
CA GLY A 159 -10.01 -8.44 -21.15
C GLY A 159 -9.74 -9.80 -21.81
N GLY A 160 -8.60 -10.42 -21.53
CA GLY A 160 -8.25 -11.77 -22.01
C GLY A 160 -9.02 -12.92 -21.35
N PHE A 161 -9.69 -12.69 -20.22
CA PHE A 161 -10.33 -13.74 -19.42
C PHE A 161 -11.87 -13.73 -19.45
N VAL A 162 -12.49 -12.60 -19.81
CA VAL A 162 -13.96 -12.42 -19.69
C VAL A 162 -14.75 -13.02 -20.88
N GLN A 163 -14.10 -13.26 -22.02
CA GLN A 163 -14.78 -13.60 -23.29
C GLN A 163 -14.79 -15.10 -23.68
N LYS A 164 -14.38 -16.04 -22.82
CA LYS A 164 -14.50 -17.49 -23.10
C LYS A 164 -14.80 -18.37 -21.88
N PRO A 165 -16.06 -18.83 -21.74
CA PRO A 165 -16.40 -20.00 -20.94
C PRO A 165 -17.05 -21.15 -21.76
N GLU A 166 -16.73 -21.30 -23.06
CA GLU A 166 -17.12 -22.50 -23.83
C GLU A 166 -15.92 -23.36 -24.22
N LEU A 167 -15.80 -24.52 -23.57
CA LEU A 167 -15.00 -25.66 -24.02
C LEU A 167 -15.77 -26.55 -25.02
N ALA A 168 -16.81 -25.99 -25.68
CA ALA A 168 -17.65 -26.69 -26.64
C ALA A 168 -17.03 -26.78 -28.05
N GLU A 169 -16.30 -25.75 -28.50
CA GLU A 169 -15.53 -25.76 -29.76
C GLU A 169 -14.24 -26.61 -29.68
N TYR A 170 -13.72 -26.82 -28.48
CA TYR A 170 -12.43 -27.49 -28.30
C TYR A 170 -12.62 -29.01 -28.32
N ALA A 171 -11.98 -29.68 -29.28
CA ALA A 171 -11.99 -31.13 -29.36
C ALA A 171 -11.49 -31.75 -28.05
N LYS A 172 -12.27 -32.70 -27.50
CA LYS A 172 -11.90 -33.46 -26.29
C LYS A 172 -10.52 -34.10 -26.51
N ASN A 173 -9.71 -34.22 -25.45
CA ASN A 173 -8.34 -34.72 -25.59
C ASN A 173 -8.30 -36.16 -26.18
N SER A 174 -9.34 -36.96 -25.97
CA SER A 174 -9.58 -38.28 -26.60
C SER A 174 -9.89 -38.25 -28.10
N SER A 175 -10.07 -37.07 -28.69
CA SER A 175 -10.51 -36.82 -30.07
C SER A 175 -9.47 -36.03 -30.88
N LEU A 176 -8.32 -35.71 -30.28
CA LEU A 176 -7.19 -35.09 -30.95
C LEU A 176 -6.29 -36.15 -31.60
N HIS A 177 -5.73 -35.85 -32.78
CA HIS A 177 -4.72 -36.71 -33.41
C HIS A 177 -3.43 -36.71 -32.57
N LYS A 178 -2.67 -37.82 -32.57
CA LYS A 178 -1.51 -38.03 -31.68
C LYS A 178 -0.49 -36.88 -31.70
N VAL A 179 -0.25 -36.29 -32.88
CA VAL A 179 0.60 -35.10 -33.07
C VAL A 179 0.20 -33.89 -32.22
N ALA A 180 -1.10 -33.68 -31.98
CA ALA A 180 -1.61 -32.57 -31.18
C ALA A 180 -1.43 -32.77 -29.66
N GLN A 181 -1.04 -33.98 -29.24
CA GLN A 181 -0.64 -34.29 -27.86
C GLN A 181 0.89 -34.31 -27.69
N SER A 182 1.64 -34.79 -28.69
CA SER A 182 3.10 -34.94 -28.60
C SER A 182 3.89 -33.73 -29.12
N GLY A 183 3.31 -32.93 -30.03
CA GLY A 183 4.01 -31.90 -30.78
C GLY A 183 5.06 -32.42 -31.78
N GLN A 184 5.21 -33.75 -31.93
CA GLN A 184 6.30 -34.34 -32.71
C GLN A 184 5.95 -34.48 -34.19
N TYR A 185 6.84 -34.01 -35.07
CA TYR A 185 6.69 -34.12 -36.53
C TYR A 185 6.46 -35.57 -37.00
N GLY A 186 7.07 -36.55 -36.33
CA GLY A 186 6.90 -37.98 -36.62
C GLY A 186 5.50 -38.56 -36.37
N ASP A 187 4.61 -37.82 -35.69
CA ASP A 187 3.20 -38.22 -35.48
C ASP A 187 2.24 -37.69 -36.58
N LEU A 188 2.79 -37.10 -37.67
CA LEU A 188 2.04 -36.71 -38.85
C LEU A 188 1.92 -37.87 -39.85
N ALA A 189 0.70 -38.32 -40.11
CA ALA A 189 0.44 -39.28 -41.18
C ALA A 189 0.69 -38.65 -42.56
N GLY A 190 1.50 -39.30 -43.40
CA GLY A 190 1.83 -38.82 -44.75
C GLY A 190 2.82 -37.65 -44.82
N ALA A 191 3.56 -37.36 -43.74
CA ALA A 191 4.57 -36.30 -43.75
C ALA A 191 5.69 -36.58 -44.80
N PRO A 192 6.16 -35.57 -45.55
CA PRO A 192 7.31 -35.73 -46.44
C PRO A 192 8.59 -35.99 -45.64
N LYS A 193 9.50 -36.80 -46.21
CA LYS A 193 10.84 -36.98 -45.61
C LYS A 193 11.61 -35.65 -45.73
N LEU A 194 11.81 -34.98 -44.60
CA LEU A 194 12.69 -33.81 -44.51
C LEU A 194 14.15 -34.18 -44.81
N ALA A 195 14.90 -33.24 -45.38
CA ALA A 195 16.36 -33.34 -45.49
C ALA A 195 17.01 -33.07 -44.12
N ASP A 196 18.16 -33.68 -43.86
CA ASP A 196 18.76 -33.75 -42.51
C ASP A 196 18.98 -32.35 -41.89
N VAL A 197 19.40 -31.36 -42.69
CA VAL A 197 19.53 -29.94 -42.30
C VAL A 197 18.29 -29.35 -41.62
N ALA A 198 17.08 -29.73 -42.06
CA ALA A 198 15.83 -29.25 -41.49
C ALA A 198 15.48 -29.88 -40.13
N THR A 199 16.28 -30.86 -39.68
CA THR A 199 16.11 -31.58 -38.40
C THR A 199 17.26 -31.35 -37.43
N THR A 200 18.48 -31.13 -37.93
CA THR A 200 19.69 -30.89 -37.12
C THR A 200 20.02 -29.42 -36.93
N GLY A 201 19.61 -28.55 -37.86
CA GLY A 201 20.08 -27.15 -37.93
C GLY A 201 21.58 -27.01 -38.22
N SER A 202 22.27 -28.09 -38.58
CA SER A 202 23.72 -28.10 -38.81
C SER A 202 24.06 -27.63 -40.22
N ILE A 203 24.98 -26.67 -40.33
CA ILE A 203 25.50 -26.18 -41.61
C ILE A 203 26.16 -27.30 -42.44
N LYS A 204 26.66 -28.37 -41.81
CA LYS A 204 27.31 -29.50 -42.51
C LYS A 204 26.33 -30.35 -43.33
N ASP A 205 25.04 -30.16 -43.10
CA ASP A 205 23.96 -30.99 -43.63
C ASP A 205 23.33 -30.33 -44.88
N LEU A 206 23.82 -29.13 -45.23
CA LEU A 206 23.60 -28.48 -46.51
C LEU A 206 24.50 -29.13 -47.58
N VAL A 207 23.88 -29.80 -48.55
CA VAL A 207 24.54 -30.15 -49.81
C VAL A 207 24.69 -28.90 -50.70
N ASP A 208 25.61 -28.95 -51.65
CA ASP A 208 25.89 -27.88 -52.63
C ASP A 208 26.15 -26.48 -52.00
N LEU A 209 26.70 -26.47 -50.78
CA LEU A 209 27.27 -25.28 -50.16
C LEU A 209 28.24 -24.58 -51.14
N PRO A 210 28.08 -23.26 -51.39
CA PRO A 210 29.08 -22.50 -52.11
C PRO A 210 30.44 -22.65 -51.41
N VAL A 211 31.44 -23.17 -52.12
CA VAL A 211 32.81 -23.21 -51.63
C VAL A 211 33.29 -21.77 -51.55
N LEU A 212 33.14 -21.16 -50.37
CA LEU A 212 33.70 -19.86 -50.05
C LEU A 212 35.22 -19.96 -50.21
N ALA A 213 35.70 -19.52 -51.37
CA ALA A 213 37.12 -19.36 -51.63
C ALA A 213 37.72 -18.57 -50.46
N LYS A 214 38.78 -19.09 -49.84
CA LYS A 214 39.33 -18.54 -48.58
C LYS A 214 39.79 -17.11 -48.80
N VAL A 215 38.90 -16.16 -48.51
CA VAL A 215 38.98 -14.75 -48.94
C VAL A 215 40.30 -14.09 -48.51
N GLY A 216 40.76 -14.38 -47.29
CA GLY A 216 42.05 -13.88 -46.77
C GLY A 216 43.30 -14.50 -47.41
N SER A 217 43.22 -15.67 -48.05
CA SER A 217 44.40 -16.27 -48.72
C SER A 217 44.67 -15.72 -50.11
N ALA A 218 43.69 -15.09 -50.76
CA ALA A 218 43.88 -14.40 -52.03
C ALA A 218 44.58 -13.03 -51.85
N CYS A 219 44.36 -12.35 -50.72
CA CYS A 219 45.02 -11.08 -50.38
C CYS A 219 46.43 -11.23 -49.78
N GLY A 220 46.90 -12.45 -49.54
CA GLY A 220 48.17 -12.69 -48.85
C GLY A 220 48.11 -12.45 -47.33
N SER A 221 49.17 -12.83 -46.63
CA SER A 221 49.22 -12.81 -45.16
C SER A 221 49.28 -11.39 -44.60
N GLY A 222 48.23 -10.98 -43.89
CA GLY A 222 48.15 -9.69 -43.17
C GLY A 222 47.19 -8.66 -43.77
N LEU A 223 46.60 -8.96 -44.94
CA LEU A 223 45.62 -8.09 -45.59
C LEU A 223 44.18 -8.65 -45.42
N LEU A 224 43.21 -7.73 -45.31
CA LEU A 224 41.77 -8.00 -45.29
C LEU A 224 41.16 -7.59 -46.64
N VAL A 225 40.01 -8.16 -47.01
CA VAL A 225 39.22 -7.65 -48.14
C VAL A 225 38.41 -6.44 -47.69
N GLN A 226 38.60 -5.32 -48.37
CA GLN A 226 37.85 -4.07 -48.22
C GLN A 226 36.61 -4.03 -49.14
N GLY A 227 36.64 -4.77 -50.25
CA GLY A 227 35.51 -4.88 -51.19
C GLY A 227 35.81 -5.78 -52.38
N ILE A 228 34.83 -5.93 -53.26
CA ILE A 228 34.98 -6.58 -54.57
C ILE A 228 34.73 -5.51 -55.63
N ALA A 229 35.65 -5.35 -56.58
CA ALA A 229 35.50 -4.41 -57.68
C ALA A 229 34.51 -4.94 -58.74
N ALA A 230 34.05 -4.05 -59.63
CA ALA A 230 33.04 -4.38 -60.64
C ALA A 230 33.50 -5.42 -61.69
N ASP A 231 34.80 -5.71 -61.77
CA ASP A 231 35.40 -6.77 -62.59
C ASP A 231 35.52 -8.13 -61.85
N GLY A 232 35.09 -8.20 -60.59
CA GLY A 232 35.19 -9.38 -59.73
C GLY A 232 36.52 -9.51 -58.97
N SER A 233 37.46 -8.57 -59.12
CA SER A 233 38.73 -8.59 -58.37
C SER A 233 38.53 -8.18 -56.89
N LEU A 234 39.34 -8.76 -56.01
CA LEU A 234 39.31 -8.46 -54.57
C LEU A 234 40.15 -7.22 -54.28
N GLN A 235 39.54 -6.21 -53.64
CA GLN A 235 40.26 -5.06 -53.12
C GLN A 235 40.80 -5.38 -51.72
N CYS A 236 42.11 -5.55 -51.62
CA CYS A 236 42.81 -5.93 -50.39
C CYS A 236 43.41 -4.71 -49.68
N THR A 237 43.29 -4.65 -48.35
CA THR A 237 43.76 -3.54 -47.51
C THR A 237 44.46 -4.05 -46.25
N ALA A 238 45.28 -3.23 -45.61
CA ALA A 238 45.96 -3.64 -44.37
C ALA A 238 44.94 -3.80 -43.22
N GLY A 239 45.00 -4.92 -42.49
CA GLY A 239 44.16 -5.10 -41.31
C GLY A 239 44.48 -4.05 -40.25
N LEU A 240 43.45 -3.37 -39.71
CA LEU A 240 43.64 -2.26 -38.79
C LEU A 240 44.49 -2.67 -37.57
N ALA A 241 45.58 -1.95 -37.35
CA ALA A 241 46.26 -1.95 -36.05
C ALA A 241 45.30 -1.40 -34.96
N LYS A 242 45.62 -1.65 -33.68
CA LYS A 242 44.81 -1.25 -32.52
C LYS A 242 44.52 0.27 -32.51
N GLY A 243 43.38 0.68 -33.05
CA GLY A 243 42.98 2.09 -33.15
C GLY A 243 41.88 2.33 -34.19
N GLY A 244 40.86 1.46 -34.25
CA GLY A 244 39.75 1.64 -35.17
C GLY A 244 38.89 2.85 -34.79
N SER A 245 38.69 3.78 -35.74
CA SER A 245 37.75 4.88 -35.58
C SER A 245 36.32 4.36 -35.50
N ILE A 246 35.51 4.98 -34.64
CA ILE A 246 34.05 4.93 -34.73
C ILE A 246 33.59 6.21 -35.41
N ASP A 247 33.31 6.10 -36.71
CA ASP A 247 32.77 7.22 -37.49
C ASP A 247 31.24 7.27 -37.32
N GLY A 248 30.74 8.43 -36.90
CA GLY A 248 29.34 8.62 -36.50
C GLY A 248 29.17 9.72 -35.47
N ASP A 249 28.11 10.52 -35.61
CA ASP A 249 27.83 11.66 -34.73
C ASP A 249 27.71 11.25 -33.26
N LEU A 250 28.37 12.00 -32.37
CA LEU A 250 28.18 11.88 -30.92
C LEU A 250 26.82 12.50 -30.53
N ALA A 251 25.74 11.78 -30.85
CA ALA A 251 24.37 12.14 -30.50
C ALA A 251 24.13 12.00 -28.99
N VAL A 252 24.63 12.96 -28.21
CA VAL A 252 24.38 13.03 -26.76
C VAL A 252 22.89 13.31 -26.54
N SER A 253 22.11 12.25 -26.25
CA SER A 253 20.70 12.34 -25.89
C SER A 253 20.53 12.80 -24.43
N GLY A 254 21.15 13.95 -24.11
CA GLY A 254 21.28 14.49 -22.76
C GLY A 254 21.89 15.89 -22.77
N LYS A 255 21.45 16.73 -21.83
CA LYS A 255 21.82 18.15 -21.69
C LYS A 255 23.28 18.28 -21.21
N LEU A 256 24.23 18.52 -22.13
CA LEU A 256 25.63 18.80 -21.76
C LEU A 256 25.75 20.20 -21.12
N VAL A 257 25.73 20.26 -19.79
CA VAL A 257 25.88 21.52 -19.04
C VAL A 257 27.35 21.88 -18.88
N VAL A 258 27.84 22.83 -19.67
CA VAL A 258 29.13 23.49 -19.46
C VAL A 258 28.91 24.76 -18.63
N GLY A 259 29.38 24.77 -17.38
CA GLY A 259 29.04 25.80 -16.39
C GLY A 259 29.58 27.22 -16.62
N LYS A 260 30.29 27.48 -17.72
CA LYS A 260 30.76 28.80 -18.16
C LYS A 260 30.66 28.90 -19.69
N SER A 261 30.40 30.11 -20.20
CA SER A 261 30.08 30.35 -21.61
C SER A 261 31.17 29.89 -22.58
N LEU A 262 30.77 29.22 -23.66
CA LEU A 262 31.67 28.61 -24.64
C LEU A 262 32.00 29.60 -25.78
N ALA A 263 33.04 30.42 -25.59
CA ALA A 263 33.59 31.25 -26.65
C ALA A 263 34.48 30.40 -27.59
N LEU A 264 33.90 29.90 -28.69
CA LEU A 264 34.58 29.01 -29.65
C LEU A 264 35.61 29.76 -30.53
N GLY A 265 36.77 30.06 -29.94
CA GLY A 265 37.98 30.42 -30.67
C GLY A 265 38.64 29.18 -31.31
N SER A 266 38.26 28.86 -32.55
CA SER A 266 38.97 27.94 -33.47
C SER A 266 39.51 26.65 -32.84
N ALA A 267 38.63 25.67 -32.60
CA ALA A 267 39.05 24.29 -32.33
C ALA A 267 39.65 23.66 -33.61
N ALA A 268 40.97 23.53 -33.67
CA ALA A 268 41.67 22.89 -34.79
C ALA A 268 41.52 21.36 -34.73
N ILE A 269 40.51 20.82 -35.43
CA ILE A 269 40.31 19.37 -35.57
C ILE A 269 41.13 18.87 -36.77
N GLU A 270 42.42 18.60 -36.56
CA GLU A 270 43.19 17.80 -37.51
C GLU A 270 42.76 16.33 -37.43
N GLY A 271 42.42 15.72 -38.58
CA GLY A 271 42.22 14.28 -38.71
C GLY A 271 41.00 13.68 -37.98
N GLY A 272 40.09 14.48 -37.43
CA GLY A 272 38.83 13.99 -36.84
C GLY A 272 38.97 13.29 -35.47
N HIS A 273 40.09 13.46 -34.76
CA HIS A 273 40.34 12.79 -33.50
C HIS A 273 40.72 13.77 -32.38
N PHE A 274 40.12 13.60 -31.20
CA PHE A 274 40.65 14.23 -29.98
C PHE A 274 41.99 13.60 -29.62
N ALA A 275 43.05 14.40 -29.56
CA ALA A 275 44.37 13.93 -29.17
C ALA A 275 44.33 13.30 -27.77
N ALA A 276 44.94 12.12 -27.64
CA ALA A 276 45.07 11.42 -26.37
C ALA A 276 46.30 11.95 -25.61
N VAL A 277 46.07 12.85 -24.65
CA VAL A 277 47.11 13.60 -23.93
C VAL A 277 47.27 13.05 -22.51
N ALA A 278 48.51 12.88 -22.05
CA ALA A 278 48.77 12.61 -20.65
C ALA A 278 48.78 13.94 -19.88
N LEU A 279 47.76 14.23 -19.06
CA LEU A 279 47.57 15.55 -18.43
C LEU A 279 48.72 15.99 -17.50
N LYS A 280 49.55 15.04 -17.04
CA LYS A 280 50.77 15.31 -16.28
C LYS A 280 51.89 15.95 -17.11
N ASP A 281 51.84 15.79 -18.44
CA ASP A 281 52.86 16.24 -19.39
C ASP A 281 52.37 17.47 -20.22
N ALA A 282 51.14 17.91 -20.00
CA ALA A 282 50.50 19.05 -20.66
C ALA A 282 49.66 19.86 -19.65
N PRO A 283 50.22 20.90 -19.01
CA PRO A 283 49.48 21.72 -18.04
C PRO A 283 48.37 22.53 -18.73
N CYS A 284 47.26 22.73 -18.04
CA CYS A 284 46.23 23.67 -18.49
C CYS A 284 46.64 25.10 -18.09
N ASP A 285 46.81 25.95 -19.08
CA ASP A 285 47.22 27.35 -18.94
C ASP A 285 46.44 28.27 -19.90
N GLY A 286 46.78 29.56 -19.93
CA GLY A 286 46.14 30.54 -20.81
C GLY A 286 46.33 30.30 -22.31
N GLY A 287 47.32 29.50 -22.73
CA GLY A 287 47.50 29.08 -24.13
C GLY A 287 46.67 27.83 -24.49
N SER A 288 46.37 27.02 -23.48
CA SER A 288 45.58 25.79 -23.58
C SER A 288 44.09 26.01 -23.30
N ALA A 289 43.70 27.20 -22.85
CA ALA A 289 42.34 27.58 -22.49
C ALA A 289 41.35 27.30 -23.64
N GLY A 290 40.23 26.66 -23.32
CA GLY A 290 39.20 26.27 -24.29
C GLY A 290 39.43 24.91 -24.97
N GLN A 291 40.61 24.30 -24.85
CA GLN A 291 40.89 22.99 -25.44
C GLN A 291 40.12 21.86 -24.73
N VAL A 292 39.71 20.86 -25.51
CA VAL A 292 39.17 19.57 -25.02
C VAL A 292 40.11 18.46 -25.43
N VAL A 293 40.53 17.63 -24.49
CA VAL A 293 41.46 16.50 -24.72
C VAL A 293 40.93 15.21 -24.11
N LEU A 294 41.35 14.07 -24.67
CA LEU A 294 41.12 12.76 -24.06
C LEU A 294 42.32 12.44 -23.16
N ASP A 295 42.11 12.28 -21.85
CA ASP A 295 43.20 11.89 -20.95
C ASP A 295 43.64 10.45 -21.23
N ALA A 296 44.88 10.31 -21.66
CA ALA A 296 45.51 9.02 -21.96
C ALA A 296 45.57 8.09 -20.74
N ALA A 297 45.55 8.61 -19.51
CA ALA A 297 45.53 7.82 -18.27
C ALA A 297 44.10 7.41 -17.86
N SER A 298 43.20 8.37 -17.58
CA SER A 298 41.85 8.07 -17.09
C SER A 298 40.82 7.68 -18.16
N LYS A 299 41.15 7.83 -19.45
CA LYS A 299 40.26 7.58 -20.60
C LYS A 299 38.96 8.39 -20.57
N ARG A 300 39.03 9.63 -20.06
CA ARG A 300 37.90 10.57 -19.98
C ARG A 300 38.25 11.86 -20.71
N LEU A 301 37.23 12.57 -21.19
CA LEU A 301 37.41 13.91 -21.76
C LEU A 301 37.60 14.93 -20.63
N HIS A 302 38.51 15.89 -20.85
CA HIS A 302 38.73 17.03 -19.97
C HIS A 302 38.76 18.32 -20.80
N PHE A 303 38.35 19.43 -20.19
CA PHE A 303 38.38 20.78 -20.78
C PHE A 303 39.30 21.68 -19.95
N CYS A 304 40.14 22.47 -20.61
CA CYS A 304 41.02 23.43 -19.93
C CYS A 304 40.31 24.78 -19.75
N ASP A 305 40.11 25.21 -18.51
CA ASP A 305 39.49 26.52 -18.20
C ASP A 305 40.47 27.71 -18.21
N GLY A 306 41.72 27.47 -18.59
CA GLY A 306 42.84 28.40 -18.51
C GLY A 306 43.68 28.28 -17.23
N SER A 307 43.26 27.44 -16.28
CA SER A 307 43.97 27.18 -15.02
C SER A 307 43.99 25.71 -14.57
N ALA A 308 42.97 24.93 -14.91
CA ALA A 308 42.86 23.52 -14.56
C ALA A 308 42.12 22.69 -15.63
N TRP A 309 42.50 21.41 -15.74
CA TRP A 309 41.76 20.41 -16.51
C TRP A 309 40.50 19.98 -15.75
N LEU A 310 39.34 20.41 -16.23
CA LEU A 310 38.02 20.08 -15.69
C LEU A 310 37.49 18.79 -16.34
N LYS A 311 37.11 17.81 -15.52
CA LYS A 311 36.57 16.52 -15.98
C LYS A 311 35.18 16.68 -16.59
N LEU A 312 35.00 16.33 -17.86
CA LEU A 312 33.66 16.19 -18.43
C LEU A 312 33.00 14.94 -17.84
N SER A 313 31.79 15.13 -17.33
CA SER A 313 30.95 14.07 -16.79
C SER A 313 29.54 14.22 -17.36
N ALA A 314 29.02 13.17 -17.97
CA ALA A 314 27.58 13.08 -18.21
C ALA A 314 26.92 12.81 -16.85
N CYS A 315 26.12 13.77 -16.38
CA CYS A 315 25.18 13.54 -15.29
C CYS A 315 23.93 12.83 -15.83
N ALA A 316 23.27 12.04 -15.00
CA ALA A 316 22.10 11.24 -15.37
C ALA A 316 20.75 11.90 -15.03
N GLY A 317 20.76 13.08 -14.40
CA GLY A 317 19.56 13.67 -13.78
C GLY A 317 19.13 12.89 -12.53
N ALA A 318 20.08 12.20 -11.89
CA ALA A 318 19.82 11.26 -10.80
C ALA A 318 19.73 11.98 -9.45
N CYS A 319 18.52 12.05 -8.89
CA CYS A 319 18.27 12.66 -7.58
C CYS A 319 19.09 12.03 -6.45
N LYS A 320 19.77 12.86 -5.66
CA LYS A 320 20.46 12.42 -4.43
C LYS A 320 19.44 11.85 -3.44
N LYS A 321 19.80 10.76 -2.75
CA LYS A 321 18.95 10.18 -1.69
C LYS A 321 18.75 11.21 -0.55
N PRO A 322 17.56 11.33 0.07
CA PRO A 322 17.31 12.32 1.13
C PRO A 322 18.32 12.26 2.29
N ALA A 323 18.72 11.05 2.71
CA ALA A 323 19.70 10.83 3.77
C ALA A 323 21.16 11.21 3.41
N ALA A 324 21.43 11.63 2.17
CA ALA A 324 22.71 12.17 1.72
C ALA A 324 22.70 13.71 1.54
N VAL A 325 21.57 14.36 1.83
CA VAL A 325 21.38 15.82 1.73
C VAL A 325 21.04 16.34 3.13
N ALA A 326 21.65 17.45 3.54
CA ALA A 326 21.44 18.03 4.87
C ALA A 326 19.96 18.37 5.14
N CYS A 327 19.53 18.19 6.39
CA CYS A 327 18.15 18.44 6.81
C CYS A 327 17.61 19.79 6.32
N GLY A 328 16.44 19.77 5.69
CA GLY A 328 15.75 20.97 5.18
C GLY A 328 16.32 21.57 3.89
N GLN A 329 17.50 21.17 3.43
CA GLN A 329 18.05 21.63 2.14
C GLN A 329 17.30 20.97 0.97
N PRO A 330 17.10 21.65 -0.17
CA PRO A 330 16.46 21.05 -1.33
C PRO A 330 17.30 19.89 -1.89
N ILE A 331 16.64 18.80 -2.31
CA ILE A 331 17.32 17.73 -3.03
C ILE A 331 17.73 18.25 -4.41
N THR A 332 18.98 17.99 -4.79
CA THR A 332 19.54 18.25 -6.12
C THR A 332 19.87 16.93 -6.80
N ASP A 333 19.87 16.92 -8.13
CA ASP A 333 20.35 15.80 -8.94
C ASP A 333 21.88 15.74 -8.98
N ASP A 334 22.44 14.84 -9.80
CA ASP A 334 23.89 14.74 -10.04
C ASP A 334 24.42 15.78 -11.04
N CYS A 335 23.54 16.51 -11.75
CA CYS A 335 23.89 17.69 -12.55
C CYS A 335 24.10 18.95 -11.69
N GLY A 336 23.42 19.04 -10.54
CA GLY A 336 23.33 20.24 -9.70
C GLY A 336 22.14 21.14 -10.02
N ASP A 337 21.20 20.72 -10.89
CA ASP A 337 20.03 21.52 -11.27
C ASP A 337 19.03 21.59 -10.09
N VAL A 338 18.85 22.80 -9.55
CA VAL A 338 18.01 23.04 -8.38
C VAL A 338 16.54 23.04 -8.79
N GLY A 339 15.75 22.12 -8.22
CA GLY A 339 14.33 21.94 -8.56
C GLY A 339 14.04 20.86 -9.61
N ALA A 340 15.06 20.19 -10.16
CA ALA A 340 14.87 18.95 -10.94
C ALA A 340 14.34 17.79 -10.09
N CYS A 341 14.63 17.82 -8.78
CA CYS A 341 14.19 16.84 -7.79
C CYS A 341 13.22 17.47 -6.78
N SER A 342 12.21 16.71 -6.37
CA SER A 342 11.28 17.09 -5.31
C SER A 342 11.75 16.64 -3.93
N GLY A 343 11.35 17.38 -2.90
CA GLY A 343 11.64 17.05 -1.49
C GLY A 343 12.90 17.72 -0.92
N GLN A 344 13.12 17.47 0.37
CA GLN A 344 14.22 18.02 1.16
C GLN A 344 15.11 16.89 1.70
N GLY A 345 16.37 17.22 1.98
CA GLY A 345 17.29 16.36 2.68
C GLY A 345 16.85 16.04 4.11
N SER A 346 17.31 14.91 4.62
CA SER A 346 17.00 14.40 5.96
C SER A 346 18.25 14.07 6.79
N ALA A 347 19.46 14.33 6.26
CA ALA A 347 20.70 14.04 6.97
C ALA A 347 20.90 14.98 8.18
N CYS A 348 21.17 14.38 9.33
CA CYS A 348 21.46 15.04 10.60
C CYS A 348 22.70 14.43 11.26
N ALA A 349 23.25 15.12 12.27
CA ALA A 349 24.31 14.54 13.12
C ALA A 349 23.78 13.33 13.90
N SER A 350 24.66 12.38 14.23
CA SER A 350 24.31 11.18 14.98
C SER A 350 23.59 11.53 16.29
N GLY A 351 22.44 10.87 16.53
CA GLY A 351 21.57 11.16 17.67
C GLY A 351 20.43 12.14 17.41
N LEU A 352 20.30 12.67 16.19
CA LEU A 352 19.23 13.61 15.78
C LEU A 352 18.54 13.13 14.49
N ALA A 353 17.27 13.52 14.31
CA ALA A 353 16.47 13.26 13.12
C ALA A 353 15.95 14.58 12.52
N CYS A 354 15.56 14.58 11.23
CA CYS A 354 15.09 15.78 10.55
C CYS A 354 13.57 15.98 10.73
N SER A 355 13.15 17.06 11.39
CA SER A 355 11.75 17.47 11.55
C SER A 355 11.61 18.95 11.20
N ASN A 356 10.65 19.30 10.34
CA ASN A 356 10.39 20.67 9.86
C ASN A 356 11.66 21.41 9.34
N GLY A 357 12.63 20.69 8.78
CA GLY A 357 13.91 21.24 8.31
C GLY A 357 14.96 21.52 9.39
N GLN A 358 14.75 21.06 10.63
CA GLN A 358 15.69 21.16 11.75
C GLN A 358 16.06 19.76 12.28
N CYS A 359 17.29 19.62 12.80
CA CYS A 359 17.73 18.38 13.43
C CYS A 359 17.32 18.34 14.91
N VAL A 360 16.36 17.48 15.23
CA VAL A 360 15.68 17.37 16.54
C VAL A 360 16.04 16.06 17.26
N ALA A 361 15.85 16.04 18.58
CA ALA A 361 15.96 14.82 19.38
C ALA A 361 14.71 13.94 19.16
N LEU A 362 14.88 12.86 18.39
CA LEU A 362 13.80 11.92 18.08
C LEU A 362 13.28 11.23 19.36
N GLY A 363 11.97 11.00 19.43
CA GLY A 363 11.29 10.36 20.56
C GLY A 363 11.14 11.22 21.82
N ALA A 364 11.58 12.49 21.81
CA ALA A 364 11.57 13.37 22.98
C ALA A 364 10.22 14.09 23.22
N SER A 365 9.44 14.34 22.18
CA SER A 365 8.09 14.93 22.24
C SER A 365 7.18 14.31 21.17
N ALA A 366 5.86 14.50 21.29
CA ALA A 366 4.89 14.04 20.29
C ALA A 366 5.20 14.60 18.88
N ASP A 367 5.55 15.89 18.77
CA ASP A 367 5.89 16.54 17.49
C ASP A 367 7.14 15.97 16.80
N ASN A 368 7.95 15.21 17.55
CA ASN A 368 9.23 14.65 17.12
C ASN A 368 9.32 13.15 17.49
N ALA A 369 8.19 12.45 17.47
CA ALA A 369 8.10 11.04 17.78
C ALA A 369 8.96 10.17 16.84
N ALA A 370 9.46 9.04 17.35
CA ALA A 370 10.18 8.06 16.53
C ALA A 370 9.17 7.17 15.77
N PRO A 371 9.41 6.79 14.50
CA PRO A 371 8.52 5.81 13.84
C PRO A 371 8.44 4.51 14.64
N THR A 372 9.59 4.01 15.12
CA THR A 372 9.66 2.91 16.09
C THR A 372 10.83 3.11 17.07
N CYS A 373 10.85 2.33 18.16
CA CYS A 373 12.03 2.25 19.04
C CYS A 373 13.29 1.73 18.31
N LYS A 374 13.13 0.99 17.20
CA LYS A 374 14.23 0.49 16.35
C LYS A 374 14.84 1.60 15.51
N ASP A 375 14.02 2.50 14.98
CA ASP A 375 14.48 3.71 14.29
C ASP A 375 15.17 4.66 15.28
N LEU A 376 14.66 4.75 16.51
CA LEU A 376 15.26 5.55 17.58
C LEU A 376 16.66 5.05 17.98
N ILE A 377 16.85 3.74 18.18
CA ILE A 377 18.19 3.19 18.50
C ILE A 377 19.12 3.23 17.27
N ALA A 378 18.59 3.07 16.05
CA ALA A 378 19.40 3.23 14.83
C ALA A 378 19.89 4.67 14.62
N ALA A 379 19.03 5.67 14.87
CA ALA A 379 19.41 7.09 14.85
C ALA A 379 20.34 7.46 16.01
N LYS A 380 20.18 6.82 17.16
CA LYS A 380 20.94 7.08 18.39
C LYS A 380 21.30 5.78 19.16
N PRO A 381 22.42 5.12 18.80
CA PRO A 381 22.84 3.85 19.43
C PRO A 381 23.16 3.92 20.93
N SER A 382 23.31 5.13 21.50
CA SER A 382 23.52 5.36 22.94
C SER A 382 22.23 5.59 23.74
N THR A 383 21.06 5.31 23.14
CA THR A 383 19.76 5.43 23.82
C THR A 383 19.57 4.31 24.84
N LYS A 384 19.09 4.64 26.03
CA LYS A 384 18.81 3.68 27.11
C LYS A 384 17.36 3.17 26.99
N SER A 385 17.04 2.06 27.66
CA SER A 385 15.65 1.66 27.83
C SER A 385 14.88 2.72 28.62
N GLY A 386 13.61 2.95 28.28
CA GLY A 386 12.79 4.01 28.87
C GLY A 386 11.55 4.34 28.03
N TYR A 387 10.71 5.27 28.51
CA TYR A 387 9.58 5.79 27.73
C TYR A 387 10.01 6.83 26.70
N TYR A 388 9.56 6.66 25.46
CA TYR A 388 9.77 7.58 24.35
C TYR A 388 8.49 7.74 23.53
N TRP A 389 8.35 8.88 22.84
CA TRP A 389 7.24 9.11 21.91
C TRP A 389 7.45 8.34 20.61
N VAL A 390 6.42 7.61 20.17
CA VAL A 390 6.42 6.83 18.92
C VAL A 390 5.19 7.13 18.06
N ASP A 391 5.37 7.01 16.74
CA ASP A 391 4.39 7.30 15.67
C ASP A 391 4.54 6.28 14.51
N PRO A 392 4.07 5.02 14.67
CA PRO A 392 4.39 3.93 13.74
C PRO A 392 3.56 3.89 12.46
N ASP A 393 2.36 4.48 12.45
CA ASP A 393 1.55 4.71 11.26
C ASP A 393 1.87 6.06 10.59
N GLY A 394 2.38 7.03 11.34
CA GLY A 394 3.03 8.23 10.82
C GLY A 394 2.10 9.43 10.68
N LYS A 395 2.69 10.62 10.83
CA LYS A 395 2.06 11.95 10.69
C LYS A 395 0.87 12.02 9.71
N GLY A 396 -0.34 12.00 10.28
CA GLY A 396 -1.62 11.99 9.55
C GLY A 396 -2.50 10.78 9.89
N GLY A 397 -1.93 9.74 10.51
CA GLY A 397 -2.63 8.66 11.17
C GLY A 397 -3.11 9.01 12.58
N ALA A 398 -2.90 8.11 13.53
CA ALA A 398 -3.20 8.32 14.94
C ALA A 398 -2.32 9.42 15.58
N ASN A 399 -2.68 9.86 16.78
CA ASN A 399 -1.81 10.73 17.56
C ASN A 399 -0.60 9.92 18.09
N PRO A 400 0.63 10.45 18.00
CA PRO A 400 1.81 9.83 18.61
C PRO A 400 1.60 9.56 20.10
N LEU A 401 2.16 8.46 20.61
CA LEU A 401 1.98 8.00 21.99
C LEU A 401 3.30 7.65 22.67
N GLN A 402 3.31 7.55 24.00
CA GLN A 402 4.49 7.09 24.73
C GLN A 402 4.48 5.55 24.82
N ALA A 403 5.55 4.93 24.30
CA ALA A 403 5.83 3.50 24.46
C ALA A 403 7.13 3.30 25.25
N TRP A 404 7.24 2.18 25.95
CA TRP A 404 8.50 1.76 26.54
C TRP A 404 9.38 1.15 25.44
N CYS A 405 10.52 1.78 25.17
CA CYS A 405 11.55 1.20 24.35
C CYS A 405 12.48 0.34 25.21
N ASP A 406 12.65 -0.95 24.87
CA ASP A 406 13.79 -1.73 25.36
C ASP A 406 14.93 -1.64 24.35
N MET A 407 15.99 -0.92 24.74
CA MET A 407 17.17 -0.66 23.92
C MET A 407 18.33 -1.64 24.18
N THR A 408 18.06 -2.76 24.86
CA THR A 408 19.11 -3.67 25.36
C THR A 408 18.80 -5.16 25.17
N THR A 409 17.53 -5.59 25.22
CA THR A 409 17.17 -6.98 24.91
C THR A 409 17.39 -7.27 23.43
N ASP A 410 18.20 -8.29 23.12
CA ASP A 410 18.44 -8.80 21.75
C ASP A 410 18.95 -7.73 20.76
N GLY A 411 19.82 -6.82 21.23
CA GLY A 411 20.29 -5.66 20.46
C GLY A 411 19.36 -4.44 20.52
N GLY A 412 18.24 -4.54 21.25
CA GLY A 412 17.32 -3.43 21.50
C GLY A 412 16.31 -3.19 20.38
N GLY A 413 15.70 -2.00 20.40
CA GLY A 413 14.74 -1.53 19.41
C GLY A 413 13.30 -2.01 19.60
N TRP A 414 12.99 -2.74 20.67
CA TRP A 414 11.63 -3.23 20.95
C TRP A 414 10.73 -2.08 21.40
N THR A 415 9.59 -1.89 20.72
CA THR A 415 8.52 -0.99 21.15
C THR A 415 7.51 -1.77 21.98
N VAL A 416 7.26 -1.37 23.23
CA VAL A 416 6.30 -2.01 24.13
C VAL A 416 5.28 -0.97 24.62
N ALA A 417 4.02 -1.12 24.22
CA ALA A 417 2.92 -0.28 24.68
C ALA A 417 1.77 -1.15 25.19
N THR A 418 1.26 -0.83 26.37
CA THR A 418 0.31 -1.65 27.14
C THR A 418 -0.94 -0.83 27.47
N PHE A 419 -2.12 -1.42 27.26
CA PHE A 419 -3.41 -0.72 27.39
C PHE A 419 -4.42 -1.57 28.15
N GLN A 420 -5.17 -0.97 29.07
CA GLN A 420 -6.34 -1.63 29.66
C GLN A 420 -7.51 -1.64 28.68
N ALA A 421 -8.26 -2.74 28.67
CA ALA A 421 -9.58 -2.83 28.04
C ALA A 421 -10.43 -3.92 28.70
N ASN A 422 -11.73 -3.89 28.47
CA ASN A 422 -12.65 -4.89 29.00
C ASN A 422 -12.42 -6.28 28.36
N ALA A 423 -12.91 -7.33 29.02
CA ALA A 423 -12.98 -8.66 28.45
C ALA A 423 -13.81 -8.64 27.15
N GLY A 424 -13.42 -9.44 26.15
CA GLY A 424 -14.13 -9.52 24.86
C GLY A 424 -13.90 -8.36 23.89
N VAL A 425 -13.10 -7.35 24.23
CA VAL A 425 -12.62 -6.32 23.26
C VAL A 425 -11.66 -6.95 22.24
N VAL A 426 -10.95 -8.00 22.65
CA VAL A 426 -10.11 -8.85 21.81
C VAL A 426 -10.56 -10.29 22.03
N GLY A 427 -10.88 -11.00 20.93
CA GLY A 427 -11.27 -12.42 20.96
C GLY A 427 -10.61 -13.27 19.86
N ASP A 428 -9.91 -12.64 18.92
CA ASP A 428 -9.21 -13.29 17.80
C ASP A 428 -8.06 -12.40 17.27
N ALA A 429 -7.34 -12.87 16.26
CA ALA A 429 -6.23 -12.11 15.65
C ALA A 429 -6.68 -10.76 15.05
N ALA A 430 -7.88 -10.72 14.46
CA ALA A 430 -8.37 -9.55 13.73
C ALA A 430 -8.80 -8.43 14.68
N SER A 431 -9.50 -8.77 15.77
CA SER A 431 -9.87 -7.86 16.85
C SER A 431 -8.65 -7.35 17.61
N PHE A 432 -7.64 -8.22 17.89
CA PHE A 432 -6.37 -7.77 18.47
C PHE A 432 -5.65 -6.79 17.53
N LYS A 433 -5.51 -7.12 16.24
CA LYS A 433 -4.84 -6.23 15.29
C LYS A 433 -5.58 -4.90 15.19
N THR A 434 -6.91 -4.92 15.05
CA THR A 434 -7.76 -3.72 15.04
C THR A 434 -7.58 -2.88 16.31
N PHE A 435 -7.46 -3.51 17.48
CA PHE A 435 -7.24 -2.82 18.76
C PHE A 435 -5.89 -2.09 18.82
N CYS A 436 -4.83 -2.63 18.22
CA CYS A 436 -3.53 -1.97 18.14
C CYS A 436 -3.45 -0.94 16.99
N ASP A 437 -4.01 -1.25 15.82
CA ASP A 437 -4.10 -0.36 14.66
C ASP A 437 -4.86 0.94 15.02
N ALA A 438 -5.95 0.84 15.80
CA ALA A 438 -6.72 1.98 16.32
C ALA A 438 -5.94 2.87 17.32
N LYS A 439 -4.67 2.57 17.60
CA LYS A 439 -3.74 3.35 18.42
C LYS A 439 -2.47 3.75 17.66
N GLY A 440 -2.47 3.59 16.32
CA GLY A 440 -1.29 3.80 15.46
C GLY A 440 -0.26 2.68 15.48
N LEU A 441 -0.45 1.64 16.32
CA LEU A 441 0.54 0.59 16.55
C LEU A 441 0.41 -0.54 15.51
N THR A 442 0.44 -0.15 14.23
CA THR A 442 0.18 -0.99 13.05
C THR A 442 1.15 -2.16 12.87
N LEU A 443 2.29 -2.12 13.56
CA LEU A 443 3.32 -3.15 13.57
C LEU A 443 3.17 -4.18 14.70
N ALA A 444 2.17 -4.06 15.59
CA ALA A 444 1.98 -4.96 16.73
C ALA A 444 1.99 -6.45 16.33
N GLY A 445 2.78 -7.26 17.04
CA GLY A 445 3.03 -8.67 16.69
C GLY A 445 4.26 -8.89 15.79
N ARG A 446 4.85 -7.86 15.18
CA ARG A 446 6.06 -8.02 14.37
C ARG A 446 7.25 -8.43 15.24
N GLU A 447 8.02 -9.41 14.75
CA GLU A 447 9.09 -10.10 15.47
C GLU A 447 8.67 -10.84 16.77
N THR A 448 7.38 -11.00 17.13
CA THR A 448 7.00 -11.81 18.30
C THR A 448 7.23 -13.32 18.13
N THR A 449 7.59 -13.77 16.93
CA THR A 449 8.14 -15.12 16.71
C THR A 449 9.55 -15.31 17.30
N ASN A 450 10.25 -14.22 17.64
CA ASN A 450 11.51 -14.25 18.38
C ASN A 450 11.24 -14.45 19.88
N PRO A 451 11.78 -15.51 20.51
CA PRO A 451 11.61 -15.76 21.94
C PRO A 451 12.04 -14.61 22.87
N LYS A 452 12.87 -13.67 22.40
CA LYS A 452 13.28 -12.49 23.17
C LYS A 452 12.19 -11.42 23.33
N ALA A 453 11.07 -11.51 22.62
CA ALA A 453 9.91 -10.64 22.83
C ALA A 453 9.36 -10.73 24.26
N TRP A 454 9.34 -11.92 24.88
CA TRP A 454 8.96 -12.11 26.30
C TRP A 454 9.95 -11.46 27.25
N SER A 455 11.25 -11.53 26.96
CA SER A 455 12.28 -10.86 27.75
C SER A 455 12.10 -9.33 27.72
N ALA A 456 11.84 -8.76 26.54
CA ALA A 456 11.55 -7.33 26.39
C ALA A 456 10.24 -6.94 27.08
N GLN A 457 9.18 -7.76 26.96
CA GLN A 457 7.91 -7.52 27.63
C GLN A 457 8.02 -7.57 29.16
N LYS A 458 8.69 -8.57 29.74
CA LYS A 458 8.89 -8.66 31.20
C LYS A 458 9.77 -7.52 31.72
N ARG A 459 10.83 -7.15 31.00
CA ARG A 459 11.66 -5.98 31.35
C ARG A 459 10.92 -4.66 31.26
N ALA A 460 10.06 -4.47 30.25
CA ALA A 460 9.20 -3.29 30.18
C ALA A 460 8.31 -3.16 31.42
N LEU A 461 7.72 -4.25 31.92
CA LEU A 461 6.93 -4.21 33.17
C LEU A 461 7.80 -3.91 34.40
N TRP A 462 8.95 -4.57 34.50
CA TRP A 462 9.82 -4.48 35.67
C TRP A 462 10.49 -3.11 35.82
N GLU A 463 11.10 -2.60 34.74
CA GLU A 463 11.92 -1.38 34.71
C GLU A 463 11.10 -0.10 34.63
N SER A 464 9.92 -0.12 34.00
CA SER A 464 8.96 1.01 34.08
C SER A 464 8.25 1.11 35.44
N ASN A 465 8.35 0.06 36.27
CA ASN A 465 7.54 -0.14 37.46
C ASN A 465 6.02 -0.09 37.16
N HIS A 466 5.60 -0.76 36.09
CA HIS A 466 4.24 -0.72 35.53
C HIS A 466 3.15 -1.05 36.58
N PRO A 467 1.93 -0.47 36.50
CA PRO A 467 0.85 -0.74 37.47
C PRO A 467 0.55 -2.23 37.70
N LEU A 468 0.66 -3.08 36.66
CA LEU A 468 0.62 -4.55 36.77
C LEU A 468 1.54 -5.07 37.90
N LYS A 469 2.82 -4.67 37.88
CA LYS A 469 3.84 -5.04 38.89
C LYS A 469 3.52 -4.51 40.29
N GLN A 470 2.85 -3.36 40.37
CA GLN A 470 2.51 -2.71 41.66
C GLN A 470 1.28 -3.31 42.35
N ALA A 471 0.41 -4.01 41.61
CA ALA A 471 -0.95 -4.32 42.05
C ALA A 471 -1.07 -5.32 43.22
N GLY A 472 -0.02 -6.11 43.50
CA GLY A 472 0.01 -7.04 44.64
C GLY A 472 -1.05 -8.15 44.54
N TRP A 473 -0.85 -9.06 43.59
CA TRP A 473 -1.88 -9.88 42.97
C TRP A 473 -2.84 -10.67 43.89
N PRO A 474 -4.14 -10.31 43.97
CA PRO A 474 -5.18 -11.20 44.46
C PRO A 474 -5.62 -12.21 43.38
N ASN A 475 -6.23 -13.32 43.80
CA ASN A 475 -6.84 -14.29 42.88
C ASN A 475 -7.86 -13.62 41.94
N GLY A 476 -7.73 -13.83 40.64
CA GLY A 476 -8.57 -13.19 39.61
C GLY A 476 -8.07 -11.81 39.14
N GLY A 477 -6.79 -11.48 39.34
CA GLY A 477 -6.17 -10.26 38.83
C GLY A 477 -6.15 -10.15 37.29
N PRO A 478 -6.04 -8.92 36.74
CA PRO A 478 -6.01 -8.69 35.29
C PRO A 478 -4.73 -9.17 34.58
N PHE A 479 -4.91 -10.09 33.62
CA PHE A 479 -3.85 -10.62 32.75
C PHE A 479 -3.27 -9.60 31.74
N LEU A 480 -2.16 -9.96 31.06
CA LEU A 480 -1.53 -9.15 30.00
C LEU A 480 -1.39 -9.93 28.69
N ALA A 481 -2.37 -9.87 27.80
CA ALA A 481 -2.26 -10.48 26.47
C ALA A 481 -1.07 -9.90 25.67
N MET A 482 -0.21 -10.74 25.12
CA MET A 482 0.75 -10.35 24.07
C MET A 482 0.10 -10.49 22.67
N PRO A 483 0.56 -9.77 21.63
CA PRO A 483 -0.14 -9.63 20.34
C PRO A 483 0.01 -10.88 19.45
N MET A 484 -0.58 -11.96 19.92
CA MET A 484 -0.61 -13.32 19.37
C MET A 484 -1.93 -13.99 19.78
N VAL A 485 -2.38 -14.98 19.01
CA VAL A 485 -3.54 -15.81 19.39
C VAL A 485 -3.31 -17.28 19.09
N LYS A 486 -3.95 -18.16 19.87
CA LYS A 486 -3.98 -19.60 19.62
C LYS A 486 -5.07 -19.92 18.59
N LYS A 487 -4.84 -20.93 17.75
CA LYS A 487 -5.85 -21.49 16.83
C LYS A 487 -6.42 -22.76 17.44
N ASP A 488 -7.71 -23.05 17.18
CA ASP A 488 -8.44 -24.17 17.79
C ASP A 488 -7.69 -25.51 17.73
N GLY A 489 -7.34 -26.03 18.90
CA GLY A 489 -6.63 -27.30 19.07
C GLY A 489 -5.72 -27.32 20.30
N ALA A 490 -5.75 -28.42 21.06
CA ALA A 490 -4.77 -28.67 22.11
C ALA A 490 -3.37 -28.87 21.49
N GLY A 491 -2.33 -28.29 22.09
CA GLY A 491 -0.95 -28.38 21.61
C GLY A 491 -0.61 -27.57 20.34
N ALA A 492 -1.54 -26.79 19.78
CA ALA A 492 -1.22 -25.88 18.67
C ALA A 492 -0.41 -24.67 19.17
N PRO A 493 0.72 -24.29 18.52
CA PRO A 493 1.46 -23.09 18.88
C PRO A 493 0.66 -21.83 18.54
N PRO A 494 0.80 -20.73 19.31
CA PRO A 494 0.16 -19.47 18.98
C PRO A 494 0.74 -18.86 17.70
N LEU A 495 -0.04 -17.99 17.07
CA LEU A 495 0.29 -17.29 15.83
C LEU A 495 0.43 -15.78 16.11
N SER A 496 1.41 -15.13 15.49
CA SER A 496 1.50 -13.66 15.53
C SER A 496 0.32 -13.01 14.79
N ILE A 497 -0.26 -11.94 15.36
CA ILE A 497 -1.32 -11.17 14.71
C ILE A 497 -0.81 -10.32 13.53
N PHE A 498 0.52 -10.19 13.38
CA PHE A 498 1.15 -9.39 12.32
C PHE A 498 1.28 -10.16 11.00
N ASP A 499 1.73 -11.42 11.06
CA ASP A 499 2.03 -12.23 9.87
C ASP A 499 1.51 -13.67 9.91
N GLY A 500 0.74 -14.04 10.95
CA GLY A 500 0.14 -15.36 11.11
C GLY A 500 1.14 -16.50 11.35
N LYS A 501 2.44 -16.22 11.52
CA LYS A 501 3.45 -17.28 11.72
C LYS A 501 3.37 -17.88 13.11
N ALA A 502 3.64 -19.18 13.17
CA ALA A 502 3.78 -19.92 14.42
C ALA A 502 4.92 -19.35 15.27
N VAL A 503 4.62 -19.13 16.54
CA VAL A 503 5.51 -18.55 17.54
C VAL A 503 6.15 -19.66 18.36
N THR A 504 7.47 -19.60 18.52
CA THR A 504 8.18 -20.46 19.47
C THR A 504 8.31 -19.73 20.80
N LEU A 505 7.58 -20.22 21.80
CA LEU A 505 7.57 -19.67 23.14
C LEU A 505 8.87 -20.09 23.89
N PRO A 506 9.65 -19.18 24.51
CA PRO A 506 10.86 -19.53 25.29
C PRO A 506 10.57 -20.40 26.52
N ALA A 507 10.95 -21.68 26.48
CA ALA A 507 10.77 -22.65 27.58
C ALA A 507 11.06 -22.05 28.98
N ASN A 508 10.23 -22.39 29.97
CA ASN A 508 10.45 -21.98 31.36
C ASN A 508 11.75 -22.60 31.89
N LEU A 509 12.74 -21.74 32.18
CA LEU A 509 14.09 -22.13 32.59
C LEU A 509 14.28 -22.24 34.11
N THR A 510 13.27 -21.91 34.94
CA THR A 510 13.41 -21.82 36.40
C THR A 510 12.26 -22.42 37.21
N GLY A 511 11.06 -22.55 36.64
CA GLY A 511 9.84 -22.82 37.42
C GLY A 511 9.40 -21.61 38.24
N ASP A 512 8.41 -21.81 39.12
CA ASP A 512 7.74 -20.74 39.89
C ASP A 512 8.62 -20.13 41.01
N ALA A 513 9.81 -20.67 41.23
CA ALA A 513 10.72 -20.29 42.31
C ALA A 513 11.65 -19.14 41.90
N CYS A 514 11.16 -17.91 42.05
CA CYS A 514 12.02 -16.74 42.15
C CYS A 514 13.00 -16.87 43.32
N ASP A 515 14.22 -16.36 43.19
CA ASP A 515 15.08 -16.05 44.34
C ASP A 515 14.29 -15.22 45.39
N THR A 516 14.31 -15.64 46.66
CA THR A 516 13.50 -15.03 47.74
C THR A 516 14.01 -13.64 48.19
N LYS A 517 14.74 -12.94 47.32
CA LYS A 517 15.31 -11.60 47.55
C LYS A 517 14.83 -10.59 46.50
N ASN A 518 13.90 -10.97 45.61
CA ASN A 518 13.35 -10.14 44.52
C ASN A 518 14.44 -9.52 43.62
N SER A 519 15.57 -10.21 43.45
CA SER A 519 16.78 -9.63 42.85
C SER A 519 16.91 -9.88 41.34
N GLU A 520 16.07 -10.74 40.76
CA GLU A 520 16.15 -11.20 39.37
C GLU A 520 15.15 -10.46 38.47
N VAL A 521 15.64 -9.85 37.39
CA VAL A 521 14.88 -8.94 36.50
C VAL A 521 13.75 -9.64 35.69
N PHE A 522 13.72 -10.98 35.69
CA PHE A 522 12.71 -11.79 34.99
C PHE A 522 11.71 -12.48 35.94
N CYS A 523 11.84 -12.25 37.24
CA CYS A 523 11.17 -12.98 38.31
C CYS A 523 10.07 -12.12 38.94
N GLY A 524 8.83 -12.62 38.86
CA GLY A 524 7.63 -12.01 39.45
C GLY A 524 6.94 -13.04 40.34
N TYR A 525 6.18 -12.57 41.33
CA TYR A 525 5.46 -13.46 42.26
C TYR A 525 4.15 -13.94 41.62
N TRP A 526 4.31 -14.77 40.60
CA TRP A 526 3.22 -15.49 39.93
C TRP A 526 2.63 -16.56 40.87
N TYR A 527 1.42 -17.03 40.57
CA TYR A 527 0.79 -18.14 41.28
C TYR A 527 0.30 -19.18 40.27
N ASN A 528 0.56 -20.46 40.54
CA ASN A 528 0.50 -21.61 39.63
C ASN A 528 1.52 -21.59 38.48
N ALA A 529 2.42 -22.58 38.49
CA ALA A 529 2.94 -23.34 37.35
C ALA A 529 3.03 -22.54 36.04
N GLY A 530 3.85 -21.49 36.04
CA GLY A 530 4.04 -20.65 34.88
C GLY A 530 4.55 -21.50 33.72
N TRP A 531 3.77 -21.54 32.64
CA TRP A 531 4.01 -22.30 31.42
C TRP A 531 3.76 -23.81 31.54
N SER A 532 2.56 -24.22 31.12
CA SER A 532 2.36 -25.56 30.56
C SER A 532 1.87 -25.43 29.11
N ASP A 533 2.58 -26.04 28.17
CA ASP A 533 2.28 -26.01 26.72
C ASP A 533 0.87 -26.50 26.37
N ALA A 534 0.30 -27.35 27.21
CA ALA A 534 -1.08 -27.81 27.13
C ALA A 534 -2.14 -26.68 27.27
N ASN A 535 -1.97 -25.78 28.25
CA ASN A 535 -3.07 -24.97 28.78
C ASN A 535 -3.23 -23.57 28.19
N LEU A 536 -2.27 -23.11 27.37
CA LEU A 536 -2.31 -21.79 26.72
C LEU A 536 -3.71 -21.49 26.14
N ASP A 537 -4.35 -20.43 26.62
CA ASP A 537 -5.68 -20.03 26.14
C ASP A 537 -5.60 -19.12 24.89
N GLN A 538 -6.73 -18.55 24.48
CA GLN A 538 -6.91 -17.86 23.19
C GLN A 538 -5.88 -16.77 22.87
N ALA A 539 -5.36 -16.04 23.87
CA ALA A 539 -4.32 -15.02 23.69
C ALA A 539 -3.21 -15.23 24.74
N PRO A 540 -1.98 -15.64 24.36
CA PRO A 540 -0.91 -15.91 25.32
C PRO A 540 -0.47 -14.67 26.09
N ASP A 541 -0.27 -14.81 27.39
CA ASP A 541 0.35 -13.82 28.27
C ASP A 541 1.71 -14.31 28.82
N PRO A 542 2.54 -13.45 29.45
CA PRO A 542 3.87 -13.85 29.93
C PRO A 542 3.92 -14.79 31.14
N GLU A 543 2.79 -15.04 31.82
CA GLU A 543 2.67 -15.78 33.09
C GLU A 543 1.64 -16.95 33.02
N ASP A 544 0.78 -17.01 32.00
CA ASP A 544 -0.16 -18.11 31.64
C ASP A 544 -1.42 -18.22 32.53
N TRP A 545 -2.29 -17.20 32.51
CA TRP A 545 -3.43 -17.06 33.44
C TRP A 545 -4.77 -17.56 32.93
N GLY A 546 -4.91 -17.87 31.64
CA GLY A 546 -6.13 -18.46 31.08
C GLY A 546 -7.31 -17.50 30.83
N ALA A 547 -8.20 -17.89 29.93
CA ALA A 547 -9.35 -17.11 29.48
C ALA A 547 -10.40 -16.89 30.59
N ALA A 548 -10.44 -17.75 31.60
CA ALA A 548 -11.31 -17.59 32.76
C ALA A 548 -10.99 -16.35 33.61
N ASN A 549 -9.79 -15.77 33.48
CA ASN A 549 -9.35 -14.57 34.20
C ASN A 549 -9.46 -13.26 33.38
N GLN A 550 -10.05 -13.29 32.18
CA GLN A 550 -10.33 -12.04 31.45
C GLN A 550 -11.43 -11.24 32.16
N ASN A 551 -11.10 -10.03 32.60
CA ASN A 551 -11.99 -9.15 33.36
C ASN A 551 -11.93 -7.67 32.89
N ASN A 552 -12.66 -6.77 33.54
CA ASN A 552 -12.73 -5.34 33.18
C ASN A 552 -11.50 -4.51 33.64
N SER A 553 -10.37 -5.15 33.93
CA SER A 553 -9.08 -4.49 34.19
C SER A 553 -7.95 -5.07 33.34
N SER A 554 -8.26 -6.03 32.45
CA SER A 554 -7.31 -6.75 31.59
C SER A 554 -6.45 -5.83 30.76
N TRP A 555 -5.19 -6.22 30.55
CA TRP A 555 -4.23 -5.47 29.74
C TRP A 555 -3.92 -6.20 28.44
N TYR A 556 -3.63 -5.41 27.41
CA TYR A 556 -3.25 -5.88 26.08
C TYR A 556 -1.99 -5.14 25.66
N SER A 557 -0.97 -5.90 25.26
CA SER A 557 0.29 -5.38 24.73
C SER A 557 0.27 -5.32 23.21
N CYS A 558 0.70 -4.19 22.67
CA CYS A 558 0.96 -3.98 21.25
C CYS A 558 2.48 -3.95 21.00
N ILE A 559 3.22 -4.94 21.52
CA ILE A 559 4.67 -5.07 21.37
C ILE A 559 5.09 -5.44 19.93
N PHE A 560 6.19 -4.84 19.45
CA PHE A 560 6.81 -5.15 18.16
C PHE A 560 8.28 -4.72 18.07
N ARG A 561 8.95 -5.13 16.98
CA ARG A 561 10.23 -4.62 16.49
C ARG A 561 10.29 -4.65 14.95
#